data_AF-A0A090RG46-F1
#
_entry.id   AF-A0A090RG46-F1
#
_cell.length_a   1.000
_cell.length_b   1.000
_cell.length_c   1.000
_cell.angle_alpha   90.00
_cell.angle_beta   90.00
_cell.angle_gamma   90.00
#
_symmetry.space_group_name_H-M   'P 1'
#
loop_
_entity.id
_entity.type
_entity.pdbx_description
1 polymer ?
#
loop_
_entity_poly.entity_id
_entity_poly.type
_entity_poly.pdbx_seq_one_letter_code
_entity_poly.pdbx_strand_id
1 'polypeptide(L)'
;MINRLQEEASNAVTAMVQSRQLTANGVSAADEASQALQVIAEKISLISEMNMQVAAATEEQSTVVNDINRNIDEINDSTQHTADTADQLAQSSQSLRTLSQRLDEMVGTFKL
;
A
#
# COMPACT_ATOMS: atom_id res chain seq x y z
N MET A 1 -12.18 79.90 19.53
CA MET A 1 -11.57 78.77 20.28
C MET A 1 -12.53 77.61 20.46
N ILE A 2 -13.77 77.83 20.95
CA ILE A 2 -14.76 76.75 21.14
C ILE A 2 -15.07 75.95 19.86
N ASN A 3 -15.26 76.62 18.71
CA ASN A 3 -15.55 75.92 17.45
C ASN A 3 -14.43 74.96 17.01
N ARG A 4 -13.17 75.35 17.21
CA ARG A 4 -12.00 74.53 16.87
C ARG A 4 -11.88 73.32 17.81
N LEU A 5 -12.18 73.50 19.09
CA LEU A 5 -12.21 72.39 20.04
C LEU A 5 -13.35 71.39 19.72
N GLN A 6 -14.52 71.89 19.32
CA GLN A 6 -15.64 71.04 18.88
C GLN A 6 -15.31 70.27 17.59
N GLU A 7 -14.62 70.91 16.65
CA GLU A 7 -14.16 70.28 15.41
C GLU A 7 -13.12 69.18 15.68
N GLU A 8 -12.12 69.45 16.52
CA GLU A 8 -11.11 68.45 16.91
C GLU A 8 -11.74 67.27 17.68
N ALA A 9 -12.72 67.54 18.57
CA ALA A 9 -13.46 66.49 19.26
C ALA A 9 -14.29 65.63 18.29
N SER A 10 -14.94 66.24 17.29
CA SER A 10 -15.69 65.53 16.25
C SER A 10 -14.78 64.63 15.41
N ASN A 11 -13.59 65.11 15.06
CA ASN A 11 -12.59 64.34 14.33
C ASN A 11 -12.09 63.14 15.16
N ALA A 12 -11.84 63.33 16.46
CA ALA A 12 -11.45 62.25 17.37
C ALA A 12 -12.54 61.16 17.47
N VAL A 13 -13.82 61.56 17.56
CA VAL A 13 -14.95 60.62 17.56
C VAL A 13 -15.02 59.84 16.24
N THR A 14 -14.84 60.52 15.10
CA THR A 14 -14.84 59.88 13.78
C THR A 14 -13.72 58.85 13.65
N ALA A 15 -12.50 59.21 14.10
CA ALA A 15 -11.35 58.30 14.10
C ALA A 15 -11.58 57.10 15.03
N MET A 16 -12.20 57.30 16.20
CA MET A 16 -12.56 56.19 17.10
C MET A 16 -13.60 55.25 16.48
N VAL A 17 -14.59 55.78 15.77
CA VAL A 17 -15.59 54.95 15.05
C VAL A 17 -14.92 54.12 13.96
N GLN A 18 -14.03 54.73 13.17
CA GLN A 18 -13.25 54.01 12.14
C GLN A 18 -12.33 52.95 12.77
N SER A 19 -11.63 53.27 13.86
CA SER A 19 -10.79 52.32 14.58
C SER A 19 -11.61 51.14 15.10
N ARG A 20 -12.81 51.38 15.65
CA ARG A 20 -13.72 50.31 16.09
C ARG A 20 -14.10 49.39 14.94
N GLN A 21 -14.40 49.95 13.76
CA GLN A 21 -14.73 49.16 12.58
C GLN A 21 -13.54 48.31 12.10
N LEU A 22 -12.34 48.89 12.06
CA LEU A 22 -11.12 48.16 11.70
C LEU A 22 -10.83 47.01 12.67
N THR A 23 -10.98 47.26 13.98
CA THR A 23 -10.83 46.21 14.99
C THR A 23 -11.87 45.10 14.80
N ALA A 24 -13.14 45.44 14.52
CA ALA A 24 -14.18 44.46 14.26
C ALA A 24 -13.86 43.58 13.03
N ASN A 25 -13.36 44.19 11.95
CA ASN A 25 -12.93 43.45 10.76
C ASN A 25 -11.71 42.56 11.08
N GLY A 26 -10.76 43.03 11.89
CA GLY A 26 -9.61 42.25 12.31
C GLY A 26 -9.99 41.03 13.14
N VAL A 27 -10.97 41.16 14.03
CA VAL A 27 -11.53 40.02 14.77
C VAL A 27 -12.17 39.01 13.82
N SER A 28 -12.99 39.46 12.86
CA SER A 28 -13.60 38.58 11.87
C SER A 28 -12.57 37.80 11.04
N ALA A 29 -11.50 38.48 10.58
CA ALA A 29 -10.43 37.84 9.83
C ALA A 29 -9.65 36.82 10.67
N ALA A 30 -9.45 37.10 11.97
CA ALA A 30 -8.81 36.17 12.89
C ALA A 30 -9.68 34.92 13.13
N ASP A 31 -11.00 35.08 13.24
CA ASP A 31 -11.95 33.97 13.37
C ASP A 31 -11.96 33.09 12.11
N GLU A 32 -11.98 33.71 10.92
CA GLU A 32 -11.88 32.98 9.64
C GLU A 32 -10.57 32.18 9.53
N ALA A 33 -9.44 32.79 9.90
CA ALA A 33 -8.15 32.12 9.92
C ALA A 33 -8.12 30.94 10.91
N SER A 34 -8.71 31.13 12.10
CA SER A 34 -8.84 30.08 13.11
C SER A 34 -9.64 28.89 12.56
N GLN A 35 -10.77 29.15 11.90
CA GLN A 35 -11.60 28.12 11.30
C GLN A 35 -10.86 27.37 10.18
N ALA A 36 -10.13 28.08 9.32
CA ALA A 36 -9.32 27.46 8.28
C ALA A 36 -8.23 26.54 8.86
N LEU A 37 -7.56 26.97 9.94
CA LEU A 37 -6.56 26.15 10.64
C LEU A 37 -7.18 24.91 11.28
N GLN A 38 -8.40 25.00 11.81
CA GLN A 38 -9.11 23.86 12.38
C GLN A 38 -9.44 22.82 11.30
N VAL A 39 -9.91 23.26 10.13
CA VAL A 39 -10.13 22.36 8.98
C VAL A 39 -8.82 21.70 8.53
N ILE A 40 -7.72 22.45 8.47
CA ILE A 40 -6.40 21.90 8.14
C ILE A 40 -5.99 20.82 9.15
N ALA A 41 -6.16 21.07 10.44
CA ALA A 41 -5.84 20.11 11.50
C ALA A 41 -6.66 18.82 11.37
N GLU A 42 -7.96 18.92 11.08
CA GLU A 42 -8.82 17.75 10.82
C GLU A 42 -8.35 16.94 9.61
N LYS A 43 -7.95 17.61 8.53
CA LYS A 43 -7.42 16.93 7.34
C LYS A 43 -6.09 16.23 7.60
N ILE A 44 -5.21 16.85 8.39
CA ILE A 44 -3.95 16.21 8.80
C ILE A 44 -4.22 14.97 9.66
N SER A 45 -5.20 15.03 10.57
CA SER A 45 -5.62 13.87 11.37
C SER A 45 -6.09 12.72 10.48
N LEU A 46 -6.91 13.01 9.47
CA LEU A 46 -7.37 12.01 8.49
C LEU A 46 -6.20 11.40 7.69
N ILE A 47 -5.24 12.22 7.26
CA ILE A 47 -4.03 11.73 6.57
C ILE A 47 -3.22 10.81 7.48
N SER A 48 -3.08 11.16 8.76
CA SER A 48 -2.38 10.31 9.73
C SER A 48 -3.07 8.96 9.91
N GLU A 49 -4.41 8.94 9.95
CA GLU A 49 -5.18 7.71 10.02
C GLU A 49 -5.01 6.83 8.77
N MET A 50 -5.07 7.44 7.58
CA MET A 50 -4.81 6.74 6.33
C MET A 50 -3.39 6.17 6.28
N ASN A 51 -2.39 6.90 6.77
CA ASN A 51 -1.02 6.40 6.84
C ASN A 51 -0.90 5.17 7.75
N MET A 52 -1.62 5.12 8.87
CA MET A 52 -1.67 3.93 9.74
C MET A 52 -2.30 2.74 9.00
N GLN A 53 -3.38 2.96 8.25
CA GLN A 53 -4.00 1.90 7.45
C GLN A 53 -3.08 1.39 6.33
N VAL A 54 -2.39 2.30 5.63
CA VAL A 54 -1.40 1.94 4.60
C VAL A 54 -0.25 1.14 5.20
N ALA A 55 0.25 1.52 6.38
CA ALA A 55 1.29 0.77 7.08
C ALA A 55 0.81 -0.65 7.43
N ALA A 56 -0.39 -0.79 7.99
CA ALA A 56 -0.98 -2.10 8.31
C ALA A 56 -1.15 -2.97 7.05
N ALA A 57 -1.68 -2.39 5.96
CA ALA A 57 -1.82 -3.09 4.68
C ALA A 57 -0.46 -3.50 4.09
N THR A 58 0.59 -2.69 4.28
CA THR A 58 1.95 -3.01 3.84
C THR A 58 2.54 -4.19 4.64
N GLU A 59 2.26 -4.25 5.94
CA GLU A 59 2.66 -5.37 6.80
C GLU A 59 1.94 -6.67 6.42
N GLU A 60 0.65 -6.60 6.10
CA GLU A 60 -0.12 -7.73 5.56
C GLU A 60 0.43 -8.18 4.20
N GLN A 61 0.74 -7.25 3.29
CA GLN A 61 1.36 -7.55 2.02
C GLN A 61 2.72 -8.24 2.17
N SER A 62 3.54 -7.83 3.14
CA SER A 62 4.81 -8.51 3.43
C SER A 62 4.60 -9.97 3.83
N THR A 63 3.53 -10.26 4.57
CA THR A 63 3.16 -11.63 4.95
C THR A 63 2.74 -12.44 3.72
N VAL A 64 1.89 -11.87 2.87
CA VAL A 64 1.46 -12.51 1.61
C VAL A 64 2.65 -12.81 0.70
N VAL A 65 3.63 -11.91 0.60
CA VAL A 65 4.85 -12.12 -0.18
C VAL A 65 5.70 -13.27 0.37
N ASN A 66 5.75 -13.43 1.70
CA ASN A 66 6.45 -14.56 2.31
C ASN A 66 5.77 -15.89 1.93
N ASP A 67 4.43 -15.94 2.00
CA ASP A 67 3.68 -17.13 1.56
C ASP A 67 3.87 -17.43 0.07
N ILE A 68 3.92 -16.40 -0.79
CA ILE A 68 4.23 -16.58 -2.22
C ILE A 68 5.61 -17.21 -2.40
N ASN A 69 6.64 -16.73 -1.68
CA ASN A 69 7.98 -17.32 -1.76
C ASN A 69 7.97 -18.79 -1.33
N ARG A 70 7.29 -19.11 -0.22
CA ARG A 70 7.16 -20.51 0.23
C ARG A 70 6.49 -21.39 -0.81
N ASN A 71 5.42 -20.90 -1.45
CA ASN A 71 4.75 -21.64 -2.51
C ASN A 71 5.64 -21.84 -3.74
N ILE A 72 6.50 -20.88 -4.08
CA ILE A 72 7.47 -21.02 -5.18
C ILE A 72 8.50 -22.10 -4.87
N ASP A 73 9.01 -22.15 -3.64
CA ASP A 73 9.95 -23.18 -3.21
C ASP A 73 9.30 -24.58 -3.27
N GLU A 74 8.05 -24.72 -2.80
CA GLU A 74 7.29 -25.98 -2.89
C GLU A 74 7.07 -26.43 -4.35
N ILE A 75 6.78 -25.48 -5.26
CA ILE A 75 6.66 -25.78 -6.70
C ILE A 75 8.00 -26.25 -7.28
N ASN A 76 9.11 -25.64 -6.87
CA ASN A 76 10.44 -26.02 -7.32
C ASN A 76 10.77 -27.47 -6.91
N ASP A 77 10.56 -27.78 -5.64
CA ASP A 77 10.79 -29.12 -5.09
C ASP A 77 9.93 -30.18 -5.81
N SER A 78 8.64 -29.88 -6.04
CA SER A 78 7.74 -30.77 -6.77
C SER A 78 8.17 -30.98 -8.23
N THR A 79 8.68 -29.93 -8.87
CA THR A 79 9.22 -30.00 -10.24
C THR A 79 10.47 -30.87 -10.29
N GLN A 80 11.38 -30.73 -9.32
CA GLN A 80 12.57 -31.58 -9.22
C GLN A 80 12.19 -33.04 -8.97
N HIS A 81 11.26 -33.31 -8.05
CA HIS A 81 10.79 -34.66 -7.79
C HIS A 81 10.14 -35.31 -9.01
N THR A 82 9.41 -34.52 -9.80
CA THR A 82 8.81 -34.97 -11.07
C THR A 82 9.88 -35.32 -12.10
N ALA A 83 10.94 -34.52 -12.21
CA ALA A 83 12.07 -34.80 -13.10
C ALA A 83 12.77 -36.10 -12.71
N ASP A 84 13.06 -36.29 -11.43
CA ASP A 84 13.69 -37.52 -10.91
C ASP A 84 12.84 -38.76 -11.19
N THR A 85 11.52 -38.64 -11.00
CA THR A 85 10.56 -39.73 -11.29
C THR A 85 10.52 -40.05 -12.79
N ALA A 86 10.58 -39.05 -13.66
CA ALA A 86 10.63 -39.25 -15.10
C ALA A 86 11.89 -39.99 -15.54
N ASP A 87 13.05 -39.66 -14.95
CA ASP A 87 14.32 -40.36 -15.18
C ASP A 87 14.24 -41.83 -14.73
N GLN A 88 13.66 -42.10 -13.55
CA GLN A 88 13.44 -43.47 -13.08
C GLN A 88 12.50 -44.26 -14.01
N LEU A 89 11.45 -43.62 -14.52
CA LEU A 89 10.52 -44.23 -15.47
C LEU A 89 11.20 -44.55 -16.80
N ALA A 90 12.08 -43.66 -17.29
CA ALA A 90 12.88 -43.91 -18.49
C ALA A 90 13.82 -45.11 -18.32
N GLN A 91 14.51 -45.22 -17.18
CA GLN A 91 15.36 -46.38 -16.86
C GLN A 91 14.56 -47.68 -16.75
N SER A 92 13.39 -47.64 -16.11
CA SER A 92 12.50 -48.81 -15.99
C SER A 92 11.98 -49.25 -17.35
N SER A 93 11.61 -48.30 -18.22
CA SER A 93 11.19 -48.58 -19.59
C SER A 93 12.32 -49.19 -20.43
N GLN A 94 13.56 -48.75 -20.23
CA GLN A 94 14.72 -49.37 -20.87
C GLN A 94 14.92 -50.81 -20.41
N SER A 95 14.84 -51.05 -19.09
CA SER A 95 14.96 -52.39 -18.51
C SER A 95 13.87 -53.34 -19.03
N LEU A 96 12.63 -52.85 -19.14
CA LEU A 96 11.52 -53.60 -19.69
C LEU A 96 11.74 -53.95 -21.17
N ARG A 97 12.25 -53.01 -21.98
CA ARG A 97 12.62 -53.30 -23.38
C ARG A 97 13.67 -54.41 -23.49
N THR A 98 14.72 -54.35 -22.67
CA THR A 98 15.75 -55.38 -22.62
C THR A 98 15.19 -56.74 -22.20
N LEU A 99 14.28 -56.78 -21.21
CA LEU A 99 13.65 -58.03 -20.79
C LEU A 99 12.76 -58.62 -21.89
N SER A 100 11.97 -57.78 -22.57
CA SER A 100 11.14 -58.20 -23.70
C SER A 100 11.97 -58.77 -24.86
N GLN A 101 13.12 -58.17 -25.18
CA GLN A 101 14.04 -58.70 -26.19
C GLN A 101 14.57 -60.09 -25.80
N ARG A 102 15.00 -60.29 -24.55
CA ARG A 102 15.46 -61.61 -24.07
C ARG A 102 14.36 -62.66 -24.11
N LEU A 103 13.12 -62.29 -23.80
CA LEU A 103 11.96 -63.19 -23.91
C LEU A 103 11.72 -63.61 -25.38
N ASP A 104 11.81 -62.68 -26.31
CA ASP A 104 11.63 -62.95 -27.75
C ASP A 104 12.71 -63.92 -28.28
N GLU A 105 13.98 -63.70 -27.90
CA GLU A 105 15.10 -64.61 -28.23
C GLU A 105 14.88 -66.03 -27.70
N MET A 106 14.44 -66.17 -26.45
CA MET A 106 14.16 -67.48 -25.85
C MET A 106 13.03 -68.21 -26.59
N VAL A 107 11.93 -67.52 -26.92
CA VAL A 107 10.81 -68.11 -27.67
C VAL A 107 11.22 -68.48 -29.09
N GLY A 108 12.04 -67.67 -29.75
CA GLY A 108 12.59 -67.97 -31.08
C GLY A 108 13.40 -69.28 -31.12
N THR A 109 14.11 -69.59 -30.03
CA THR A 109 14.90 -70.82 -29.89
C THR A 109 14.03 -72.09 -29.87
N PHE A 110 12.78 -72.00 -29.38
CA PHE A 110 11.84 -73.13 -29.35
C PHE A 110 11.04 -73.30 -30.65
N LYS A 111 11.13 -72.36 -31.60
CA LYS A 111 10.43 -72.40 -32.90
C LYS A 111 11.27 -73.05 -34.02
N LEU A 112 12.53 -73.40 -33.75
CA LEU A 112 13.42 -74.19 -34.61
C LEU A 112 13.43 -75.67 -34.19
#